data_AF-A0A965TUC4-F1
#
_entry.id   AF-A0A965TUC4-F1
#
_cell.length_a   1.000
_cell.length_b   1.000
_cell.length_c   1.000
_cell.angle_alpha   90.00
_cell.angle_beta   90.00
_cell.angle_gamma   90.00
#
_symmetry.space_group_name_H-M   'P 1'
#
loop_
_entity.id
_entity.type
_entity.pdbx_description
1 polymer ?
#
loop_
_entity_poly.entity_id
_entity_poly.type
_entity_poly.pdbx_seq_one_letter_code
_entity_poly.pdbx_strand_id
1 'polypeptide(L)'
;MSSLDFTSSHSPAQLRFARGSVGLVLIMTSLTVFLLLPLLTGLVRTAYSQWMVLRAGALLDETLPSASLCLDPDRLAEGELALDSAAVDTLVRTRLATTLPSLLTGRLEIVSITTSWMSIPGFDDHWLGDRQPSQIPVVSCTIRLIPLAGDPFLMTRSVKLLQTPD
;
A
#
# COMPACT_ATOMS: atom_id res chain seq x y z
N MET A 1 47.28 66.21 31.09
CA MET A 1 45.98 66.24 30.40
C MET A 1 45.52 64.81 30.18
N SER A 2 44.23 64.60 30.34
CA SER A 2 43.60 63.45 31.00
C SER A 2 43.59 62.13 30.25
N SER A 3 43.79 61.05 30.99
CA SER A 3 43.35 59.69 30.68
C SER A 3 41.83 59.59 30.89
N LEU A 4 41.09 59.26 29.83
CA LEU A 4 39.67 58.88 29.91
C LEU A 4 39.60 57.36 30.01
N ASP A 5 39.45 56.85 31.24
CA ASP A 5 39.04 55.47 31.48
C ASP A 5 37.52 55.36 31.25
N PHE A 6 37.15 54.67 30.17
CA PHE A 6 35.78 54.28 29.87
C PHE A 6 35.46 52.98 30.62
N THR A 7 35.02 53.07 31.88
CA THR A 7 34.50 51.90 32.60
C THR A 7 33.07 51.62 32.14
N SER A 8 32.89 50.57 31.33
CA SER A 8 31.58 50.04 30.99
C SER A 8 30.94 49.40 32.22
N SER A 9 29.87 50.00 32.74
CA SER A 9 29.08 49.43 33.83
C SER A 9 28.18 48.32 33.28
N HIS A 10 28.66 47.08 33.22
CA HIS A 10 27.77 45.93 33.04
C HIS A 10 27.00 45.67 34.33
N SER A 11 25.74 46.10 34.36
CA SER A 11 24.84 45.93 35.50
C SER A 11 24.50 44.45 35.73
N PRO A 12 24.68 43.91 36.95
CA PRO A 12 24.41 42.50 37.28
C PRO A 12 22.93 42.08 37.14
N ALA A 13 22.02 43.05 36.98
CA ALA A 13 20.61 42.80 36.73
C ALA A 13 20.37 42.20 35.33
N GLN A 14 21.12 42.59 34.31
CA GLN A 14 20.93 42.09 32.94
C GLN A 14 21.30 40.60 32.80
N LEU A 15 22.33 40.13 33.54
CA LEU A 15 22.75 38.73 33.56
C LEU A 15 21.74 37.80 34.25
N ARG A 16 20.97 38.30 35.22
CA ARG A 16 19.91 37.51 35.91
C ARG A 16 18.66 37.35 35.04
N PHE A 17 18.23 38.39 34.33
CA PHE A 17 17.11 38.31 33.39
C PHE A 17 17.44 37.43 32.18
N ALA A 18 18.66 37.53 31.63
CA ALA A 18 19.12 36.67 30.54
C ALA A 18 19.21 35.18 30.93
N ARG A 19 19.58 34.87 32.18
CA ARG A 19 19.59 33.47 32.68
C ARG A 19 18.18 32.89 32.85
N GLY A 20 17.20 33.69 33.29
CA GLY A 20 15.81 33.26 33.42
C GLY A 20 15.12 33.00 32.06
N SER A 21 15.42 33.82 31.05
CA SER A 21 14.87 33.65 29.70
C SER A 21 15.45 32.43 28.97
N VAL A 22 16.75 32.16 29.09
CA VAL A 22 17.38 30.96 28.50
C VAL A 22 16.79 29.67 29.08
N GLY A 23 16.57 29.62 30.40
CA GLY A 23 15.93 28.48 31.05
C GLY A 23 14.50 28.24 30.55
N LEU A 24 13.71 29.31 30.40
CA LEU A 24 12.34 29.22 29.89
C LEU A 24 12.31 28.76 28.42
N VAL A 25 13.22 29.27 27.59
CA VAL A 25 13.36 28.83 26.19
C VAL A 25 13.73 27.35 26.10
N LEU A 26 14.65 26.86 26.95
CA LEU A 26 15.03 25.45 26.99
C LEU A 26 13.88 24.54 27.44
N ILE A 27 13.09 24.97 28.43
CA ILE A 27 11.91 24.22 28.89
C ILE A 27 10.87 24.18 27.77
N MET A 28 10.55 25.32 27.14
CA MET A 28 9.57 25.39 26.05
C MET A 28 9.99 24.54 24.85
N THR A 29 11.26 24.63 24.43
CA THR A 29 11.79 23.81 23.33
C THR A 29 11.75 22.32 23.67
N SER A 30 12.15 21.94 24.88
CA SER A 30 12.08 20.54 25.33
C SER A 30 10.65 20.02 25.32
N LEU A 31 9.71 20.79 25.89
CA LEU A 31 8.29 20.43 25.96
C LEU A 31 7.67 20.33 24.56
N THR A 32 8.08 21.22 23.65
CA THR A 32 7.69 21.17 22.23
C THR A 32 8.20 19.90 21.56
N VAL A 33 9.47 19.52 21.76
CA VAL A 33 10.05 18.29 21.21
C VAL A 33 9.33 17.06 21.77
N PHE A 34 9.09 17.02 23.08
CA PHE A 34 8.40 15.91 23.73
C PHE A 34 6.97 15.70 23.23
N LEU A 35 6.28 16.79 22.86
CA LEU A 35 4.94 16.71 22.28
C LEU A 35 4.96 16.39 20.78
N LEU A 36 5.86 17.02 20.02
CA LEU A 36 5.89 16.87 18.56
C LEU A 36 6.47 15.54 18.10
N LEU A 37 7.47 14.99 18.78
CA LEU A 37 8.11 13.74 18.39
C LEU A 37 7.13 12.54 18.34
N PRO A 38 6.29 12.26 19.38
CA PRO A 38 5.31 11.18 19.30
C PRO A 38 4.23 11.43 18.24
N LEU A 39 3.85 12.69 18.02
CA LEU A 39 2.90 13.07 16.97
C LEU A 39 3.46 12.80 15.57
N LEU A 40 4.67 13.26 15.29
CA LEU A 40 5.34 13.06 14.01
C LEU A 40 5.59 11.59 13.73
N THR A 41 6.07 10.84 14.72
CA THR A 41 6.27 9.39 14.58
C THR A 41 4.96 8.65 14.31
N GLY A 42 3.88 9.02 14.99
CA GLY A 42 2.54 8.49 14.73
C GLY A 42 2.04 8.78 13.31
N LEU A 43 2.23 10.01 12.82
CA LEU A 43 1.85 10.41 11.46
C LEU A 43 2.66 9.67 10.40
N VAL A 44 3.98 9.59 10.55
CA VAL A 44 4.85 8.87 9.62
C VAL A 44 4.47 7.39 9.56
N ARG A 45 4.20 6.77 10.72
CA ARG A 45 3.81 5.36 10.78
C ARG A 45 2.46 5.11 10.10
N THR A 46 1.49 6.00 10.28
CA THR A 46 0.18 5.93 9.62
C THR A 46 0.30 6.10 8.12
N ALA A 47 1.04 7.13 7.67
CA ALA A 47 1.27 7.39 6.25
C ALA A 47 2.01 6.24 5.57
N TYR A 48 2.99 5.65 6.26
CA TYR A 48 3.71 4.46 5.77
C TYR A 48 2.77 3.26 5.59
N SER A 49 1.93 2.97 6.58
CA SER A 49 0.95 1.88 6.48
C SER A 49 -0.04 2.10 5.31
N GLN A 50 -0.54 3.33 5.13
CA GLN A 50 -1.41 3.68 4.00
C GLN A 50 -0.69 3.46 2.66
N TRP A 51 0.57 3.87 2.58
CA TRP A 51 1.35 3.69 1.36
C TRP A 51 1.59 2.21 1.04
N MET A 52 1.83 1.37 2.05
CA MET A 52 1.90 -0.07 1.87
C MET A 52 0.60 -0.65 1.29
N VAL A 53 -0.56 -0.22 1.81
CA VAL A 53 -1.88 -0.68 1.31
C VAL A 53 -2.04 -0.33 -0.17
N LEU A 54 -1.76 0.92 -0.52
CA LEU A 54 -1.86 1.40 -1.91
C LEU A 54 -0.91 0.62 -2.83
N ARG A 55 0.33 0.37 -2.39
CA ARG A 55 1.31 -0.39 -3.17
C ARG A 55 0.96 -1.86 -3.32
N ALA A 56 0.45 -2.49 -2.27
CA ALA A 56 -0.01 -3.86 -2.34
C ALA A 56 -1.23 -4.01 -3.25
N GLY A 57 -2.16 -3.04 -3.20
CA GLY A 57 -3.28 -2.95 -4.13
C GLY A 57 -2.81 -2.84 -5.57
N ALA A 58 -1.96 -1.87 -5.88
CA ALA A 58 -1.41 -1.68 -7.23
C ALA A 58 -0.68 -2.94 -7.73
N LEU A 59 0.10 -3.60 -6.87
CA LEU A 59 0.77 -4.86 -7.21
C LEU A 59 -0.23 -5.96 -7.59
N LEU A 60 -1.33 -6.10 -6.85
CA LEU A 60 -2.40 -7.06 -7.19
C LEU A 60 -3.11 -6.67 -8.49
N ASP A 61 -3.42 -5.39 -8.67
CA ASP A 61 -4.09 -4.88 -9.86
C ASP A 61 -3.24 -5.08 -11.14
N GLU A 62 -1.91 -5.03 -11.01
CA GLU A 62 -0.97 -5.33 -12.11
C GLU A 62 -0.76 -6.84 -12.35
N THR A 63 -0.79 -7.65 -11.29
CA THR A 63 -0.44 -9.09 -11.39
C THR A 63 -1.62 -9.97 -11.74
N LEU A 64 -2.80 -9.76 -11.15
CA LEU A 64 -3.96 -10.64 -11.35
C LEU A 64 -4.43 -10.76 -12.81
N PRO A 65 -4.41 -9.70 -13.65
CA PRO A 65 -4.80 -9.82 -15.06
C PRO A 65 -3.98 -10.84 -15.84
N SER A 66 -2.75 -11.13 -15.40
CA SER A 66 -1.89 -12.12 -16.05
C SER A 66 -2.36 -13.56 -15.89
N ALA A 67 -3.30 -13.84 -14.98
CA ALA A 67 -3.94 -15.15 -14.89
C ALA A 67 -4.72 -15.53 -16.16
N SER A 68 -5.02 -14.55 -17.04
CA SER A 68 -5.53 -14.80 -18.39
C SER A 68 -4.61 -15.69 -19.24
N LEU A 69 -3.30 -15.71 -18.95
CA LEU A 69 -2.33 -16.58 -19.63
C LEU A 69 -2.52 -18.07 -19.29
N CYS A 70 -3.31 -18.39 -18.27
CA CYS A 70 -3.65 -19.77 -17.90
C CYS A 70 -4.94 -20.26 -18.57
N LEU A 71 -5.53 -19.46 -19.47
CA LEU A 71 -6.66 -19.90 -20.29
C LEU A 71 -6.18 -20.87 -21.36
N ASP A 72 -6.91 -21.95 -21.54
CA ASP A 72 -6.66 -22.91 -22.61
C ASP A 72 -7.05 -22.29 -23.97
N PRO A 73 -6.08 -22.03 -24.88
CA PRO A 73 -6.36 -21.36 -26.15
C PRO A 73 -7.19 -22.23 -27.10
N ASP A 74 -7.05 -23.55 -27.04
CA ASP A 74 -7.76 -24.46 -27.94
C ASP A 74 -9.26 -24.47 -27.57
N ARG A 75 -9.55 -24.55 -26.27
CA ARG A 75 -10.93 -24.46 -25.75
C ARG A 75 -11.53 -23.07 -25.95
N LEU A 76 -10.74 -22.01 -25.79
CA LEU A 76 -11.19 -20.65 -26.03
C LEU A 76 -11.62 -20.45 -27.49
N ALA A 77 -10.90 -21.05 -28.45
CA ALA A 77 -11.26 -21.01 -29.87
C ALA A 77 -12.59 -21.72 -30.18
N GLU A 78 -12.96 -22.70 -29.35
CA GLU A 78 -14.25 -23.42 -29.41
C GLU A 78 -15.39 -22.66 -28.70
N GLY A 79 -15.09 -21.54 -28.04
CA GLY A 79 -16.04 -20.75 -27.24
C GLY A 79 -16.17 -21.23 -25.79
N GLU A 80 -15.33 -22.17 -25.36
CA GLU A 80 -15.28 -22.68 -23.99
C GLU A 80 -14.21 -21.96 -23.17
N LEU A 81 -14.61 -21.43 -22.00
CA LEU A 81 -13.66 -20.89 -21.04
C LEU A 81 -13.22 -21.99 -20.08
N ALA A 82 -11.97 -22.43 -20.22
CA ALA A 82 -11.32 -23.35 -19.30
C ALA A 82 -10.08 -22.68 -18.68
N LEU A 83 -9.99 -22.72 -17.35
CA LEU A 83 -8.91 -22.14 -16.58
C LEU A 83 -8.41 -23.17 -15.56
N ASP A 84 -7.13 -23.51 -15.61
CA ASP A 84 -6.50 -24.38 -14.60
C ASP A 84 -6.17 -23.57 -13.34
N SER A 85 -6.92 -23.82 -12.26
CA SER A 85 -6.71 -23.15 -10.97
C SER A 85 -5.33 -23.39 -10.36
N ALA A 86 -4.72 -24.56 -10.59
CA ALA A 86 -3.38 -24.85 -10.07
C ALA A 86 -2.30 -24.06 -10.81
N ALA A 87 -2.44 -23.95 -12.14
CA ALA A 87 -1.59 -23.10 -12.96
C ALA A 87 -1.74 -21.62 -12.58
N VAL A 88 -2.96 -21.14 -12.31
CA VAL A 88 -3.23 -19.77 -11.85
C VAL A 88 -2.57 -19.48 -10.52
N ASP A 89 -2.73 -20.34 -9.51
CA ASP A 89 -2.10 -20.14 -8.20
C ASP A 89 -0.58 -20.06 -8.35
N THR A 90 0.01 -20.98 -9.12
CA THR A 90 1.47 -21.01 -9.38
C THR A 90 1.95 -19.74 -10.09
N LEU A 91 1.26 -19.31 -11.14
CA LEU A 91 1.62 -18.14 -11.93
C LEU A 91 1.54 -16.86 -11.09
N VAL A 92 0.42 -16.66 -10.38
CA VAL A 92 0.18 -15.47 -9.56
C VAL A 92 1.19 -15.40 -8.41
N ARG A 93 1.46 -16.50 -7.71
CA ARG A 93 2.49 -16.55 -6.65
C ARG A 93 3.87 -16.22 -7.20
N THR A 94 4.23 -16.81 -8.34
CA THR A 94 5.54 -16.59 -8.95
C THR A 94 5.71 -15.12 -9.35
N ARG A 95 4.71 -14.52 -9.99
CA ARG A 95 4.76 -13.10 -10.36
C ARG A 95 4.81 -12.20 -9.13
N LEU A 96 3.99 -12.45 -8.12
CA LEU A 96 4.02 -11.66 -6.88
C LEU A 96 5.37 -11.74 -6.18
N ALA A 97 6.03 -12.90 -6.20
CA ALA A 97 7.36 -13.06 -5.62
C ALA A 97 8.44 -12.32 -6.42
N THR A 98 8.37 -12.32 -7.75
CA THR A 98 9.38 -11.69 -8.61
C THR A 98 9.23 -10.17 -8.72
N THR A 99 8.02 -9.64 -8.61
CA THR A 99 7.75 -8.19 -8.68
C THR A 99 7.53 -7.55 -7.31
N LEU A 100 7.80 -8.27 -6.21
CA LEU A 100 7.55 -7.78 -4.86
C LEU A 100 8.39 -6.53 -4.56
N PRO A 101 7.77 -5.37 -4.29
CA PRO A 101 8.49 -4.18 -3.86
C PRO A 101 9.19 -4.42 -2.52
N SER A 102 10.39 -3.84 -2.36
CA SER A 102 11.17 -3.93 -1.12
C SER A 102 10.36 -3.48 0.12
N LEU A 103 9.49 -2.47 -0.05
CA LEU A 103 8.56 -1.98 0.96
C LEU A 103 7.66 -3.08 1.58
N LEU A 104 7.29 -4.09 0.78
CA LEU A 104 6.35 -5.15 1.15
C LEU A 104 7.08 -6.45 1.57
N THR A 105 8.41 -6.49 1.43
CA THR A 105 9.21 -7.68 1.75
C THR A 105 9.11 -8.03 3.23
N GLY A 106 8.75 -9.28 3.54
CA GLY A 106 8.54 -9.75 4.91
C GLY A 106 7.31 -9.14 5.61
N ARG A 107 6.48 -8.39 4.88
CA ARG A 107 5.28 -7.73 5.39
C ARG A 107 4.00 -8.10 4.65
N LEU A 108 4.12 -8.73 3.48
CA LEU A 108 3.02 -9.24 2.69
C LEU A 108 3.07 -10.76 2.67
N GLU A 109 1.96 -11.39 3.03
CA GLU A 109 1.75 -12.83 2.93
C GLU A 109 0.56 -13.12 2.01
N ILE A 110 0.71 -14.09 1.11
CA ILE A 110 -0.40 -14.56 0.27
C ILE A 110 -1.19 -15.59 1.07
N VAL A 111 -2.44 -15.27 1.43
CA VAL A 111 -3.32 -16.15 2.20
C VAL A 111 -3.99 -17.16 1.28
N SER A 112 -4.58 -16.70 0.18
CA SER A 112 -5.30 -17.57 -0.75
C SER A 112 -5.38 -16.95 -2.13
N ILE A 113 -5.31 -17.78 -3.17
CA ILE A 113 -5.69 -17.43 -4.53
C ILE A 113 -6.82 -18.37 -4.90
N THR A 114 -7.94 -17.82 -5.36
CA THR A 114 -9.13 -18.59 -5.72
C THR A 114 -9.62 -18.20 -7.09
N THR A 115 -10.15 -19.18 -7.81
CA THR A 115 -10.86 -19.00 -9.07
C THR A 115 -12.33 -19.25 -8.81
N SER A 116 -13.18 -18.30 -9.14
CA SER A 116 -14.62 -18.47 -9.18
C SER A 116 -15.15 -18.17 -10.58
N TRP A 117 -16.40 -18.53 -10.83
CA TRP A 117 -17.06 -18.30 -12.12
C TRP A 117 -18.27 -17.40 -11.89
N MET A 118 -18.37 -16.33 -12.68
CA MET A 118 -19.48 -15.37 -12.60
C MET A 118 -20.32 -15.46 -13.86
N SER A 119 -21.64 -15.61 -13.71
CA SER A 119 -22.55 -15.66 -14.86
C SER A 119 -22.55 -14.34 -15.63
N ILE A 120 -22.56 -14.44 -16.95
CA ILE A 120 -22.71 -13.30 -17.86
C ILE A 120 -24.19 -13.17 -18.22
N PRO A 121 -24.78 -11.95 -18.22
CA PRO A 121 -26.11 -11.74 -18.76
C PRO A 121 -26.15 -12.19 -20.22
N GLY A 122 -27.14 -13.00 -20.60
CA GLY A 122 -27.37 -13.35 -22.00
C GLY A 122 -27.79 -12.12 -22.78
N PHE A 123 -27.12 -11.86 -23.91
CA PHE A 123 -27.52 -10.82 -24.85
C PHE A 123 -28.00 -11.49 -26.13
N ASP A 124 -29.28 -11.29 -26.48
CA ASP A 124 -29.90 -11.92 -27.65
C ASP A 124 -29.21 -11.54 -28.98
N ASP A 125 -28.47 -10.42 -29.01
CA ASP A 125 -27.68 -9.93 -30.16
C ASP A 125 -26.15 -10.00 -29.92
N HIS A 126 -25.67 -10.90 -29.06
CA HIS A 126 -24.21 -11.05 -28.90
C HIS A 126 -23.58 -11.53 -30.21
N TRP A 127 -22.44 -10.95 -30.61
CA TRP A 127 -21.74 -11.28 -31.86
C TRP A 127 -21.28 -12.75 -31.96
N LEU A 128 -21.25 -13.47 -30.82
CA LEU A 128 -20.99 -14.92 -30.75
C LEU A 128 -22.26 -15.79 -30.80
N GLY A 129 -23.45 -15.19 -30.76
CA GLY A 129 -24.74 -15.88 -30.70
C GLY A 129 -24.75 -16.97 -29.63
N ASP A 130 -25.14 -18.18 -30.03
CA ASP A 130 -25.21 -19.38 -29.17
C ASP A 130 -23.86 -19.83 -28.58
N ARG A 131 -22.73 -19.31 -29.09
CA ARG A 131 -21.37 -19.62 -28.60
C ARG A 131 -20.88 -18.65 -27.55
N GLN A 132 -21.72 -17.72 -27.09
CA GLN A 132 -21.35 -16.84 -25.98
C GLN A 132 -21.11 -17.68 -24.71
N PRO A 133 -19.95 -17.55 -24.05
CA PRO A 133 -19.73 -18.23 -22.78
C PRO A 133 -20.73 -17.75 -21.74
N SER A 134 -21.33 -18.68 -21.00
CA SER A 134 -22.34 -18.37 -19.98
C SER A 134 -21.74 -17.80 -18.68
N GLN A 135 -20.44 -17.99 -18.49
CA GLN A 135 -19.71 -17.59 -17.29
C GLN A 135 -18.33 -17.03 -17.64
N ILE A 136 -17.85 -16.10 -16.83
CA ILE A 136 -16.52 -15.52 -16.90
C ILE A 136 -15.70 -15.92 -15.67
N PRO A 137 -14.43 -16.34 -15.82
CA PRO A 137 -13.61 -16.66 -14.67
C PRO A 137 -13.19 -15.38 -13.93
N VAL A 138 -13.30 -15.43 -12.61
CA VAL A 138 -12.90 -14.38 -11.69
C VAL A 138 -11.77 -14.92 -10.81
N VAL A 139 -10.61 -14.31 -10.90
CA VAL A 139 -9.46 -14.66 -10.06
C VAL A 139 -9.40 -13.69 -8.91
N SER A 140 -9.41 -14.23 -7.70
CA SER A 140 -9.33 -13.47 -6.45
C SER A 140 -8.07 -13.84 -5.69
N CYS A 141 -7.37 -12.84 -5.17
CA CYS A 141 -6.22 -13.02 -4.31
C CYS A 141 -6.45 -12.28 -3.00
N THR A 142 -6.30 -13.01 -1.90
CA THR A 142 -6.32 -12.47 -0.55
C THR A 142 -4.90 -12.46 -0.01
N ILE A 143 -4.45 -11.28 0.37
CA ILE A 143 -3.16 -11.06 1.03
C ILE A 143 -3.39 -10.61 2.47
N ARG A 144 -2.44 -10.92 3.33
CA ARG A 144 -2.31 -10.36 4.67
C ARG A 144 -1.17 -9.35 4.66
N LEU A 145 -1.46 -8.14 5.13
CA LEU A 145 -0.47 -7.09 5.31
C LEU A 145 -0.16 -6.92 6.79
N ILE A 146 1.13 -6.98 7.12
CA ILE A 146 1.66 -6.81 8.48
C ILE A 146 2.17 -5.37 8.58
N PRO A 147 1.42 -4.43 9.18
CA PRO A 147 1.85 -3.05 9.27
C PRO A 147 3.03 -2.87 10.24
N LEU A 148 3.63 -1.68 10.23
CA LEU A 148 4.58 -1.28 11.28
C LEU A 148 3.89 -1.11 12.63
N ALA A 149 2.58 -0.82 12.64
CA ALA A 149 1.74 -0.58 13.81
C ALA A 149 0.41 -1.31 13.75
N GLY A 150 -0.02 -1.81 14.89
CA GLY A 150 -1.36 -2.37 15.04
C GLY A 150 -1.47 -3.76 14.43
N ASP A 151 -2.70 -4.15 14.16
CA ASP A 151 -3.01 -5.51 13.78
C ASP A 151 -2.83 -5.73 12.27
N PRO A 152 -2.40 -6.94 11.86
CA PRO A 152 -2.45 -7.34 10.47
C PRO A 152 -3.88 -7.24 9.93
N PHE A 153 -4.01 -6.81 8.69
CA PHE A 153 -5.31 -6.78 8.02
C PHE A 153 -5.27 -7.55 6.71
N LEU A 154 -6.43 -8.03 6.30
CA LEU A 154 -6.62 -8.76 5.07
C LEU A 154 -7.08 -7.82 3.97
N MET A 155 -6.54 -8.01 2.78
CA MET A 155 -6.94 -7.31 1.57
C MET A 155 -7.23 -8.35 0.49
N THR A 156 -8.40 -8.26 -0.11
CA THR A 156 -8.79 -9.12 -1.24
C THR A 156 -8.96 -8.26 -2.49
N ARG A 157 -8.35 -8.70 -3.58
CA ARG A 157 -8.56 -8.15 -4.93
C ARG A 157 -9.05 -9.24 -5.85
N SER A 158 -9.95 -8.86 -6.76
CA SER A 158 -10.56 -9.78 -7.72
C SER A 158 -10.56 -9.13 -9.10
N VAL A 159 -10.25 -9.92 -10.12
CA VAL A 159 -10.30 -9.49 -11.52
C VAL A 159 -11.13 -10.48 -12.33
N LYS A 160 -11.99 -9.95 -13.21
CA LYS A 160 -12.69 -10.73 -14.22
C LYS A 160 -11.76 -10.88 -15.42
N LEU A 161 -11.45 -12.11 -15.80
CA LEU A 161 -10.61 -12.36 -16.96
C LEU A 161 -11.43 -12.16 -18.23
N LEU A 162 -10.90 -11.46 -19.24
CA LEU A 162 -11.55 -11.21 -20.55
C LEU A 162 -12.65 -10.13 -20.57
N GLN A 163 -12.73 -9.24 -19.59
CA GLN A 163 -13.50 -8.02 -19.75
C GLN A 163 -12.70 -7.00 -20.58
N THR A 164 -13.28 -6.52 -21.69
CA THR A 164 -12.82 -5.31 -22.37
C THR A 164 -12.95 -4.10 -21.44
N PRO A 165 -12.03 -3.12 -21.51
CA PRO A 165 -12.16 -1.88 -20.76
C PRO A 165 -13.47 -1.17 -21.16
N ASP A 166 -14.21 -0.71 -20.15
CA ASP A 166 -15.38 0.16 -20.29
C ASP A 166 -15.01 1.51 -20.94
#